data_AF-A0A5C7X2Q2-F1
#
_entry.id   AF-A0A5C7X2Q2-F1
#
_cell.length_a   1.000
_cell.length_b   1.000
_cell.length_c   1.000
_cell.angle_alpha   90.00
_cell.angle_beta   90.00
_cell.angle_gamma   90.00
#
_symmetry.space_group_name_H-M   'P 1'
#
loop_
_entity.id
_entity.type
_entity.pdbx_description
1 polymer ?
#
loop_
_entity_poly.entity_id
_entity_poly.type
_entity_poly.pdbx_seq_one_letter_code
_entity_poly.pdbx_strand_id
1 'polypeptide(L)'
;MTRPPSKTANARTGIGIPIERSRMRAMAERYLERMLRDDAFADDDYVAMVRLWNTIDLYALADADELYRRYADAFFPGTVERASNALDALPTKGMALYSSAHDLYIGGKPHANSQYLPTDAPASTSATETRDDAKRR
;
A
#
# COMPACT_ATOMS: atom_id res chain seq x y z
N MET A 1 2.03 35.64 -32.54
CA MET A 1 1.28 34.41 -32.19
C MET A 1 1.71 33.97 -30.81
N THR A 2 0.91 34.29 -29.79
CA THR A 2 1.20 34.04 -28.38
C THR A 2 0.77 32.62 -28.03
N ARG A 3 1.73 31.77 -27.64
CA ARG A 3 1.51 30.39 -27.21
C ARG A 3 0.66 30.41 -25.92
N PRO A 4 -0.46 29.69 -25.84
CA PRO A 4 -1.30 29.70 -24.64
C PRO A 4 -0.53 29.08 -23.46
N PRO A 5 -0.78 29.54 -22.23
CA PRO A 5 -0.13 28.99 -21.05
C PRO A 5 -0.44 27.50 -20.92
N SER A 6 0.62 26.76 -20.62
CA SER A 6 0.60 25.32 -20.40
C SER A 6 -0.47 24.97 -19.37
N LYS A 7 -1.34 24.04 -19.75
CA LYS A 7 -2.39 23.44 -18.92
C LYS A 7 -1.77 23.07 -17.56
N THR A 8 -2.24 23.75 -16.52
CA THR A 8 -1.90 23.52 -15.11
C THR A 8 -1.76 22.03 -14.86
N ALA A 9 -0.60 21.63 -14.34
CA ALA A 9 -0.35 20.26 -13.93
C ALA A 9 -1.53 19.78 -13.09
N ASN A 10 -2.29 18.80 -13.62
CA ASN A 10 -3.28 18.08 -12.84
C ASN A 10 -2.52 17.51 -11.64
N ALA A 11 -2.68 18.13 -10.47
CA ALA A 11 -2.40 17.48 -9.21
C ALA A 11 -3.33 16.26 -9.19
N ARG A 12 -2.83 15.12 -9.67
CA ARG A 12 -3.48 13.82 -9.52
C ARG A 12 -3.61 13.66 -8.01
N THR A 13 -4.78 13.93 -7.46
CA THR A 13 -5.17 13.45 -6.13
C THR A 13 -5.19 11.94 -6.23
N GLY A 14 -4.03 11.32 -6.02
CA GLY A 14 -3.87 9.89 -6.16
C GLY A 14 -4.75 9.16 -5.15
N ILE A 15 -5.31 8.02 -5.57
CA ILE A 15 -6.10 7.17 -4.69
C ILE A 15 -5.13 6.29 -3.92
N GLY A 16 -5.14 6.34 -2.59
CA GLY A 16 -4.31 5.49 -1.74
C GLY A 16 -3.98 6.15 -0.40
N ILE A 17 -3.40 5.36 0.51
CA ILE A 17 -2.88 5.85 1.79
C ILE A 17 -1.53 6.53 1.54
N PRO A 18 -1.34 7.81 1.89
CA PRO A 18 -0.04 8.47 1.72
C PRO A 18 1.08 7.71 2.43
N ILE A 19 2.17 7.48 1.72
CA ILE A 19 3.40 6.90 2.28
C ILE A 19 4.62 7.61 1.69
N GLU A 20 5.66 7.79 2.48
CA GLU A 20 6.96 8.22 1.95
C GLU A 20 7.57 7.11 1.08
N ARG A 21 8.17 7.47 -0.06
CA ARG A 21 8.85 6.48 -0.92
C ARG A 21 9.94 5.70 -0.19
N SER A 22 10.72 6.37 0.66
CA SER A 22 11.76 5.76 1.50
C SER A 22 11.17 4.69 2.43
N ARG A 23 10.07 5.03 3.12
CA ARG A 23 9.36 4.10 4.01
C ARG A 23 8.76 2.93 3.25
N MET A 24 8.15 3.19 2.09
CA MET A 24 7.59 2.13 1.23
C MET A 24 8.68 1.14 0.80
N ARG A 25 9.84 1.66 0.37
CA ARG A 25 11.00 0.85 0.01
C ARG A 25 11.47 -0.02 1.18
N ALA A 26 11.67 0.57 2.35
CA ALA A 26 12.10 -0.16 3.55
C ALA A 26 11.10 -1.25 3.96
N MET A 27 9.79 -1.00 3.79
CA MET A 27 8.77 -2.03 4.02
C MET A 27 8.86 -3.16 3.01
N ALA A 28 9.05 -2.86 1.72
CA ALA A 28 9.21 -3.87 0.68
C ALA A 28 10.45 -4.76 0.91
N GLU A 29 11.60 -4.16 1.27
CA GLU A 29 12.82 -4.89 1.64
C GLU A 29 12.56 -5.83 2.83
N ARG A 30 12.00 -5.29 3.93
CA ARG A 30 11.69 -6.08 5.13
C ARG A 30 10.76 -7.25 4.85
N TYR A 31 9.67 -7.03 4.11
CA TYR A 31 8.71 -8.08 3.83
C TYR A 31 9.24 -9.11 2.83
N LEU A 32 10.03 -8.68 1.84
CA LEU A 32 10.71 -9.61 0.93
C LEU A 32 11.63 -10.55 1.70
N GLU A 33 12.48 -10.04 2.59
CA GLU A 33 13.36 -10.87 3.41
C GLU A 33 12.60 -11.88 4.27
N ARG A 34 11.49 -11.45 4.90
CA ARG A 34 10.64 -12.34 5.71
C ARG A 34 9.92 -13.40 4.87
N MET A 35 9.43 -13.04 3.68
CA MET A 35 8.80 -14.01 2.76
C MET A 35 9.81 -15.06 2.29
N LEU A 36 11.05 -14.65 1.96
CA LEU A 36 12.10 -15.57 1.53
C LEU A 36 12.56 -16.53 2.65
N ARG A 37 12.32 -16.19 3.91
CA ARG A 37 12.56 -17.03 5.08
C ARG A 37 11.37 -17.88 5.50
N ASP A 38 10.24 -17.74 4.81
CA ASP A 38 8.97 -18.38 5.17
C ASP A 38 8.49 -18.04 6.60
N ASP A 39 8.73 -16.80 7.04
CA ASP A 39 8.28 -16.34 8.36
C ASP A 39 6.74 -16.34 8.48
N ALA A 40 6.24 -16.48 9.71
CA ALA A 40 4.84 -16.19 10.02
C ALA A 40 4.57 -14.66 10.03
N PHE A 41 3.36 -14.28 9.64
CA PHE A 41 2.89 -12.89 9.57
C PHE A 41 1.60 -12.72 10.38
N ALA A 42 1.43 -11.55 10.99
CA ALA A 42 0.17 -11.13 11.59
C ALA A 42 -0.76 -10.50 10.53
N ASP A 43 -2.04 -10.31 10.86
CA ASP A 43 -3.02 -9.76 9.92
C ASP A 43 -2.62 -8.36 9.41
N ASP A 44 -2.12 -7.49 10.30
CA ASP A 44 -1.61 -6.16 9.93
C ASP A 44 -0.42 -6.21 8.96
N ASP A 45 0.42 -7.25 9.06
CA ASP A 45 1.50 -7.48 8.09
C ASP A 45 0.91 -7.82 6.72
N TYR A 46 -0.08 -8.72 6.66
CA TYR A 46 -0.73 -9.07 5.39
C TYR A 46 -1.46 -7.87 4.77
N VAL A 47 -2.13 -7.04 5.56
CA VAL A 47 -2.74 -5.79 5.07
C VAL A 47 -1.68 -4.89 4.44
N ALA A 48 -0.54 -4.68 5.10
CA ALA A 48 0.55 -3.87 4.57
C ALA A 48 1.16 -4.48 3.29
N MET A 49 1.32 -5.81 3.26
CA MET A 49 1.88 -6.54 2.13
C MET A 49 0.98 -6.49 0.89
N VAL A 50 -0.34 -6.64 1.08
CA VAL A 50 -1.33 -6.49 0.00
C VAL A 50 -1.31 -5.07 -0.55
N ARG A 51 -1.29 -4.04 0.32
CA ARG A 51 -1.21 -2.65 -0.12
C ARG A 51 0.06 -2.38 -0.91
N LEU A 52 1.21 -2.91 -0.47
CA LEU A 52 2.46 -2.83 -1.23
C LEU A 52 2.32 -3.48 -2.60
N TRP A 53 1.81 -4.71 -2.66
CA TRP A 53 1.66 -5.45 -3.91
C TRP A 53 0.73 -4.72 -4.90
N ASN A 54 -0.45 -4.29 -4.46
CA ASN A 54 -1.37 -3.49 -5.27
C ASN A 54 -0.73 -2.18 -5.75
N THR A 55 0.10 -1.53 -4.92
CA THR A 55 0.83 -0.32 -5.30
C THR A 55 1.87 -0.62 -6.39
N ILE A 56 2.61 -1.71 -6.23
CA ILE A 56 3.64 -2.13 -7.19
C ILE A 56 3.01 -2.45 -8.55
N ASP A 57 1.90 -3.19 -8.56
CA ASP A 57 1.14 -3.53 -9.77
C ASP A 57 0.55 -2.28 -10.42
N LEU A 58 -0.20 -1.47 -9.66
CA LEU A 58 -0.91 -0.29 -10.18
C LEU A 58 0.03 0.75 -10.82
N TYR A 59 1.22 0.94 -10.24
CA TYR A 59 2.20 1.91 -10.73
C TYR A 59 3.30 1.28 -11.60
N ALA A 60 3.18 -0.01 -11.97
CA ALA A 60 4.17 -0.76 -12.75
C ALA A 60 5.60 -0.63 -12.19
N LEU A 61 5.74 -0.65 -10.87
CA LEU A 61 7.04 -0.41 -10.21
C LEU A 61 8.03 -1.57 -10.41
N ALA A 62 7.52 -2.77 -10.67
CA ALA A 62 8.35 -3.95 -10.97
C ALA A 62 9.15 -3.79 -12.27
N ASP A 63 8.68 -2.98 -13.23
CA ASP A 63 9.39 -2.73 -14.48
C ASP A 63 10.59 -1.78 -14.28
N ALA A 64 10.54 -0.94 -13.24
CA ALA A 64 11.50 0.11 -13.00
C ALA A 64 12.53 -0.21 -11.90
N ASP A 65 12.21 -1.11 -10.96
CA ASP A 65 13.07 -1.42 -9.81
C ASP A 65 13.06 -2.92 -9.48
N GLU A 66 14.27 -3.50 -9.42
CA GLU A 66 14.46 -4.92 -9.15
C GLU A 66 13.90 -5.36 -7.78
N LEU A 67 13.94 -4.49 -6.77
CA LEU A 67 13.39 -4.79 -5.45
C LEU A 67 11.89 -5.09 -5.55
N TYR A 68 11.14 -4.22 -6.25
CA TYR A 68 9.69 -4.37 -6.36
C TYR A 68 9.30 -5.55 -7.23
N ARG A 69 10.11 -5.86 -8.26
CA ARG A 69 9.94 -7.10 -9.03
C ARG A 69 10.09 -8.34 -8.16
N ARG A 70 11.20 -8.44 -7.41
CA ARG A 70 11.44 -9.57 -6.50
C ARG A 70 10.36 -9.68 -5.43
N TYR A 71 9.88 -8.56 -4.91
CA TYR A 71 8.75 -8.52 -3.98
C TYR A 71 7.48 -9.07 -4.62
N ALA A 72 7.13 -8.63 -5.83
CA ALA A 72 5.94 -9.09 -6.54
C ALA A 72 5.98 -10.59 -6.83
N ASP A 73 7.13 -11.11 -7.27
CA ASP A 73 7.35 -12.54 -7.54
C ASP A 73 7.29 -13.40 -6.27
N ALA A 74 7.74 -12.87 -5.12
CA ALA A 74 7.64 -13.55 -3.84
C ALA A 74 6.21 -13.51 -3.27
N PHE A 75 5.49 -12.41 -3.48
CA PHE A 75 4.13 -12.25 -3.00
C PHE A 75 3.15 -13.10 -3.82
N PHE A 76 3.23 -13.06 -5.15
CA PHE A 76 2.38 -13.84 -6.05
C PHE A 76 3.24 -14.80 -6.89
N PRO A 77 2.97 -16.13 -6.90
CA PRO A 77 1.76 -16.77 -6.39
C PRO A 77 1.85 -17.27 -4.94
N GLY A 78 2.99 -17.16 -4.24
CA GLY A 78 3.22 -17.88 -2.98
C GLY A 78 2.47 -17.32 -1.77
N THR A 79 2.67 -16.04 -1.47
CA THR A 79 2.16 -15.42 -0.23
C THR A 79 0.72 -14.94 -0.33
N VAL A 80 0.21 -14.71 -1.55
CA VAL A 80 -1.13 -14.20 -1.80
C VAL A 80 -2.23 -15.11 -1.23
N GLU A 81 -2.06 -16.43 -1.27
CA GLU A 81 -3.04 -17.39 -0.74
C GLU A 81 -3.10 -17.32 0.79
N ARG A 82 -1.95 -17.19 1.45
CA ARG A 82 -1.90 -17.02 2.91
C ARG A 82 -2.52 -15.69 3.32
N ALA A 83 -2.23 -14.61 2.58
CA ALA A 83 -2.83 -13.31 2.80
C ALA A 83 -4.35 -13.34 2.60
N SER A 84 -4.86 -14.01 1.55
CA SER A 84 -6.30 -14.10 1.33
C SER A 84 -7.01 -14.89 2.42
N ASN A 85 -6.39 -15.98 2.89
CA ASN A 85 -6.97 -16.80 3.96
C ASN A 85 -6.93 -16.08 5.31
N ALA A 86 -5.81 -15.44 5.67
CA ALA A 86 -5.66 -14.72 6.93
C ALA A 86 -6.60 -13.52 7.03
N LEU A 87 -6.91 -12.88 5.90
CA LEU A 87 -7.76 -11.68 5.85
C LEU A 87 -9.23 -12.00 5.53
N ASP A 88 -9.63 -13.28 5.53
CA ASP A 88 -10.97 -13.74 5.15
C ASP A 88 -11.46 -13.12 3.82
N ALA A 89 -10.56 -13.01 2.83
CA ALA A 89 -10.84 -12.34 1.57
C ALA A 89 -11.63 -13.26 0.63
N LEU A 90 -12.80 -12.80 0.17
CA LEU A 90 -13.70 -13.57 -0.68
C LEU A 90 -13.58 -13.13 -2.16
N PRO A 91 -13.75 -14.05 -3.13
CA PRO A 91 -13.80 -13.71 -4.54
C PRO A 91 -14.90 -12.70 -4.88
N THR A 92 -14.57 -11.74 -5.74
CA THR A 92 -15.50 -10.75 -6.28
C THR A 92 -15.45 -10.74 -7.82
N LYS A 93 -16.31 -9.94 -8.45
CA LYS A 93 -16.32 -9.81 -9.91
C LYS A 93 -14.97 -9.29 -10.42
N GLY A 94 -14.42 -9.94 -11.44
CA GLY A 94 -13.17 -9.51 -12.09
C GLY A 94 -11.90 -10.11 -11.47
N MET A 95 -11.99 -11.31 -10.89
CA MET A 95 -10.85 -12.09 -10.37
C MET A 95 -10.11 -11.43 -9.19
N ALA A 96 -10.71 -10.43 -8.53
CA ALA A 96 -10.17 -9.81 -7.33
C ALA A 96 -10.74 -10.46 -6.07
N LEU A 97 -9.96 -10.50 -4.99
CA LEU A 97 -10.45 -10.90 -3.67
C LEU A 97 -10.73 -9.65 -2.85
N TYR A 98 -11.73 -9.71 -1.96
CA TYR A 98 -12.08 -8.59 -1.09
C TYR A 98 -12.26 -9.07 0.35
N SER A 99 -11.55 -8.42 1.26
CA SER A 99 -11.74 -8.56 2.70
C SER A 99 -12.64 -7.44 3.20
N SER A 100 -13.82 -7.81 3.70
CA SER A 100 -14.76 -6.86 4.30
C SER A 100 -14.30 -6.36 5.66
N ALA A 101 -13.60 -7.20 6.43
CA ALA A 101 -13.09 -6.86 7.76
C ALA A 101 -12.04 -5.74 7.72
N HIS A 102 -11.24 -5.71 6.65
CA HIS A 102 -10.16 -4.74 6.47
C HIS A 102 -10.47 -3.66 5.43
N ASP A 103 -11.64 -3.71 4.77
CA ASP A 103 -11.98 -2.86 3.62
C ASP A 103 -10.86 -2.84 2.56
N LEU A 104 -10.45 -4.04 2.14
CA LEU A 104 -9.22 -4.27 1.40
C LEU A 104 -9.44 -5.19 0.21
N TYR A 105 -9.06 -4.74 -0.98
CA TYR A 105 -8.99 -5.57 -2.17
C TYR A 105 -7.59 -6.18 -2.31
N ILE A 106 -7.52 -7.45 -2.65
CA ILE A 106 -6.30 -8.10 -3.14
C ILE A 106 -6.44 -8.16 -4.66
N GLY A 107 -5.74 -7.25 -5.33
CA GLY A 107 -5.81 -7.04 -6.78
C GLY A 107 -7.03 -6.26 -7.21
N GLY A 108 -7.29 -6.24 -8.52
CA GLY A 108 -8.46 -5.58 -9.08
C GLY A 108 -8.33 -4.07 -9.22
N LYS A 109 -9.43 -3.35 -9.04
CA LYS A 109 -9.50 -1.91 -9.31
C LYS A 109 -8.90 -1.09 -8.15
N PRO A 110 -8.34 0.10 -8.44
CA PRO A 110 -7.84 1.01 -7.42
C PRO A 110 -8.89 1.32 -6.35
N HIS A 111 -8.52 1.19 -5.08
CA HIS A 111 -9.38 1.45 -3.93
C HIS A 111 -8.59 2.17 -2.83
N ALA A 112 -9.16 3.20 -2.20
CA ALA A 112 -8.40 4.12 -1.35
C ALA A 112 -7.63 3.44 -0.22
N ASN A 113 -8.22 2.39 0.37
CA ASN A 113 -7.62 1.64 1.47
C ASN A 113 -6.76 0.45 1.00
N SER A 114 -6.74 0.16 -0.31
CA SER A 114 -6.09 -1.02 -0.88
C SER A 114 -4.71 -0.78 -1.47
N GLN A 115 -4.26 0.46 -1.55
CA GLN A 115 -2.91 0.77 -2.01
C GLN A 115 -2.35 1.96 -1.28
N TYR A 116 -1.05 2.15 -1.43
CA TYR A 116 -0.37 3.35 -1.02
C TYR A 116 -0.33 4.38 -2.15
N LEU A 117 -0.27 5.65 -1.76
CA LEU A 117 0.09 6.77 -2.61
C LEU A 117 1.51 7.21 -2.25
N PRO A 118 2.54 6.85 -3.04
CA PRO A 118 3.91 7.26 -2.75
C PRO A 118 4.08 8.78 -2.87
N THR A 119 4.68 9.38 -1.85
CA THR A 119 4.91 10.82 -1.72
C THR A 119 6.40 11.11 -1.44
N ASP A 120 6.84 12.31 -1.82
CA ASP A 120 8.24 12.76 -1.64
C ASP A 120 8.47 13.51 -0.31
N ALA A 121 7.38 13.84 0.41
CA ALA A 121 7.42 14.57 1.67
C ALA A 121 6.97 13.68 2.83
N PRO A 122 7.46 13.93 4.06
CA PRO A 122 7.00 13.18 5.20
C PRO A 122 5.51 13.35 5.41
N ALA A 123 4.81 12.25 5.71
CA ALA A 123 3.39 12.30 6.01
C ALA A 123 3.22 13.12 7.29
N SER A 124 2.82 14.39 7.16
CA SER A 124 2.58 15.30 8.27
C SER A 124 1.67 14.61 9.28
N THR A 125 2.24 14.22 10.41
CA THR A 125 1.51 13.53 11.47
C THR A 125 0.69 14.60 12.17
N SER A 126 -0.59 14.72 11.84
CA SER A 126 -1.55 15.47 12.64
C SER A 126 -1.80 14.72 13.94
N ALA A 127 -0.87 14.88 14.88
CA ALA A 127 -1.07 14.48 16.27
C ALA A 127 -2.06 15.46 16.90
N THR A 128 -3.31 15.03 17.06
CA THR A 128 -4.26 15.66 17.98
C THR A 128 -3.79 15.37 19.40
N GLU A 129 -2.89 16.21 19.92
CA GLU A 129 -2.51 16.23 21.33
C GLU A 129 -3.58 17.01 22.10
N THR A 130 -4.69 16.36 22.44
CA THR A 130 -5.62 16.89 23.46
C THR A 130 -4.91 16.78 24.80
N ARG A 131 -4.28 17.88 25.23
CA ARG A 131 -3.83 18.03 26.62
C ARG A 131 -5.07 18.25 27.49
N ASP A 132 -5.52 17.18 28.14
CA ASP A 132 -6.40 17.27 29.30
C ASP A 132 -5.56 17.72 30.50
N ASP A 133 -5.58 19.02 30.77
CA ASP A 133 -4.90 19.63 31.91
C ASP A 133 -5.76 19.44 33.17
N ALA A 134 -5.70 18.23 33.73
CA ALA A 134 -6.24 17.93 35.04
C ALA A 134 -5.24 18.37 36.13
N LYS A 135 -5.52 19.52 36.78
CA LYS A 135 -5.34 19.83 38.23
C LYS A 135 -4.84 21.27 38.48
N ARG A 136 -5.77 22.15 38.85
CA ARG A 136 -5.59 23.15 39.93
C ARG A 136 -6.92 23.16 40.70
N ARG A 137 -6.98 22.42 41.82
CA ARG A 137 -6.93 22.95 43.20
C ARG A 137 -8.05 23.94 43.48
#